data_AF-A0A2H0VL07-F1
#
_entry.id   AF-A0A2H0VL07-F1
#
_cell.length_a   1.000
_cell.length_b   1.000
_cell.length_c   1.000
_cell.angle_alpha   90.00
_cell.angle_beta   90.00
_cell.angle_gamma   90.00
#
_symmetry.space_group_name_H-M   'P 1'
#
loop_
_entity.id
_entity.type
_entity.pdbx_description
1 polymer ?
#
loop_
_entity_poly.entity_id
_entity_poly.type
_entity_poly.pdbx_seq_one_letter_code
_entity_poly.pdbx_strand_id
1 'polypeptide(L)'
;MRILHSCRGEKLKNKPKVTKLYTHNKDVDRINQEELDLLKSSVKIFQSKNQGSKKNIEKIFNSSLVNEELSLKKQALVIFIKNNYEAGYINGTLGEVIDFDKTTAQPIVKLFSGRQIIVEPEDWKLEDSKGEVKAVVKQIPLRLAWALTIHKSQGMTLDAAEIDLSKTFETGQGYVALSRIKSIDGLRLLGINDIALQVDKVILNIDKKIKEASDRHENKFETLAKQEKESLAREFIIKNNGTIDDNEILINKKQNAKKSGQSNINKKENTLKISKNLLAKKKNISAVAKARGLSVKTIMGHVKKIAKLYPNFDLSHLKPKPIIINNVSKASKKIKARKNPDDLLADGSIKLRAIFEQLNEEISYDDIQLALIFDNCQTKSKK
;
A
#
# COMPACT_ATOMS: atom_id res chain seq x y z
N MET A 1 -16.47 0.74 -34.66
CA MET A 1 -16.59 -0.71 -34.95
C MET A 1 -15.53 -1.25 -35.92
N ARG A 2 -15.25 -0.65 -37.08
CA ARG A 2 -14.26 -1.19 -38.07
C ARG A 2 -12.89 -1.57 -37.48
N ILE A 3 -12.32 -0.75 -36.60
CA ILE A 3 -11.03 -1.01 -35.93
C ILE A 3 -11.07 -2.23 -35.00
N LEU A 4 -12.18 -2.43 -34.26
CA LEU A 4 -12.31 -3.61 -33.40
C LEU A 4 -12.52 -4.89 -34.20
N HIS A 5 -13.17 -4.78 -35.38
CA HIS A 5 -13.33 -5.92 -36.27
C HIS A 5 -12.00 -6.34 -36.91
N SER A 6 -11.10 -5.39 -37.21
CA SER A 6 -9.76 -5.72 -37.73
C SER A 6 -8.87 -6.40 -36.69
N CYS A 7 -9.12 -6.20 -35.38
CA CYS A 7 -8.37 -6.85 -34.31
C CYS A 7 -8.89 -8.26 -33.96
N ARG A 8 -9.95 -8.73 -34.62
CA ARG A 8 -10.60 -10.01 -34.31
C ARG A 8 -9.79 -11.15 -34.93
N GLY A 9 -9.22 -12.00 -34.08
CA GLY A 9 -8.49 -13.19 -34.51
C GLY A 9 -7.06 -12.97 -35.02
N GLU A 10 -6.57 -11.72 -35.09
CA GLU A 10 -5.17 -11.46 -35.44
C GLU A 10 -4.20 -11.97 -34.35
N LYS A 11 -3.11 -12.61 -34.76
CA LYS A 11 -2.06 -13.06 -33.84
C LYS A 11 -1.17 -11.87 -33.45
N LEU A 12 -0.94 -11.69 -32.16
CA LEU A 12 0.00 -10.68 -31.67
C LEU A 12 1.43 -11.04 -32.12
N LYS A 13 2.07 -10.15 -32.88
CA LYS A 13 3.45 -10.33 -33.34
C LYS A 13 4.41 -10.21 -32.13
N ASN A 14 5.34 -11.16 -32.01
CA ASN A 14 6.51 -11.11 -31.11
C ASN A 14 6.28 -10.97 -29.59
N LYS A 15 5.20 -11.51 -29.00
CA LYS A 15 5.02 -11.54 -27.53
C LYS A 15 4.61 -12.93 -27.03
N PRO A 16 5.53 -13.75 -26.49
CA PRO A 16 5.27 -15.15 -26.15
C PRO A 16 4.45 -15.36 -24.86
N LYS A 17 4.25 -14.33 -24.03
CA LYS A 17 3.46 -14.41 -22.79
C LYS A 17 2.60 -13.16 -22.63
N VAL A 18 1.45 -13.12 -23.31
CA VAL A 18 0.50 -12.02 -23.23
C VAL A 18 -0.57 -12.34 -22.18
N THR A 19 -0.87 -11.40 -21.29
CA THR A 19 -1.94 -11.55 -20.31
C THR A 19 -3.29 -11.67 -21.01
N LYS A 20 -4.07 -12.67 -20.64
CA LYS A 20 -5.40 -12.90 -21.19
C LYS A 20 -6.48 -12.35 -20.23
N LEU A 21 -7.46 -11.63 -20.75
CA LEU A 21 -8.53 -11.02 -19.96
C LEU A 21 -9.88 -11.64 -20.31
N TYR A 22 -10.61 -12.09 -19.28
CA TYR A 22 -11.94 -12.70 -19.41
C TYR A 22 -12.94 -12.11 -18.45
N THR A 23 -14.23 -12.32 -18.70
CA THR A 23 -15.30 -11.75 -17.86
C THR A 23 -15.55 -12.56 -16.58
N HIS A 24 -15.32 -13.88 -16.59
CA HIS A 24 -15.69 -14.80 -15.50
C HIS A 24 -14.47 -15.54 -14.92
N ASN A 25 -14.48 -15.78 -13.61
CA ASN A 25 -13.42 -16.54 -12.92
C ASN A 25 -13.30 -17.98 -13.44
N LYS A 26 -14.41 -18.64 -13.80
CA LYS A 26 -14.40 -20.02 -14.32
C LYS A 26 -13.52 -20.17 -15.56
N ASP A 27 -13.59 -19.22 -16.50
CA ASP A 27 -12.76 -19.23 -17.70
C ASP A 27 -11.29 -18.95 -17.36
N VAL A 28 -11.06 -18.00 -16.44
CA VAL A 28 -9.71 -17.64 -15.96
C VAL A 28 -9.02 -18.82 -15.28
N ASP A 29 -9.71 -19.50 -14.36
CA ASP A 29 -9.16 -20.63 -13.61
C ASP A 29 -8.86 -21.81 -14.55
N ARG A 30 -9.76 -22.12 -15.50
CA ARG A 30 -9.53 -23.15 -16.53
C ARG A 30 -8.29 -22.86 -17.37
N ILE A 31 -8.18 -21.65 -17.92
CA ILE A 31 -7.04 -21.28 -18.79
C ILE A 31 -5.73 -21.28 -18.02
N ASN A 32 -5.75 -20.77 -16.79
CA ASN A 32 -4.57 -20.80 -15.94
C ASN A 32 -4.11 -22.23 -15.65
N GLN A 33 -5.04 -23.17 -15.44
CA GLN A 33 -4.70 -24.57 -15.25
C GLN A 33 -4.14 -25.20 -16.53
N GLU A 34 -4.78 -24.96 -17.68
CA GLU A 34 -4.29 -25.43 -18.98
C GLU A 34 -2.85 -24.94 -19.26
N GLU A 35 -2.57 -23.66 -19.01
CA GLU A 35 -1.23 -23.07 -19.15
C GLU A 35 -0.21 -23.65 -18.17
N LEU A 36 -0.62 -23.93 -16.93
CA LEU A 36 0.22 -24.61 -15.95
C LEU A 36 0.56 -26.04 -16.42
N ASP A 37 -0.41 -26.76 -16.97
CA ASP A 37 -0.24 -28.15 -17.41
C ASP A 37 0.74 -28.25 -18.59
N LEU A 38 0.77 -27.24 -19.48
CA LEU A 38 1.73 -27.14 -20.59
C LEU A 38 3.19 -26.98 -20.13
N LEU A 39 3.44 -26.53 -18.90
CA LEU A 39 4.81 -26.41 -18.38
C LEU A 39 5.41 -27.78 -18.08
N LYS A 40 6.60 -28.03 -18.65
CA LYS A 40 7.35 -29.30 -18.54
C LYS A 40 7.95 -29.55 -17.15
N SER A 41 8.06 -28.53 -16.30
CA SER A 41 8.67 -28.69 -14.97
C SER A 41 7.76 -29.45 -14.01
N SER A 42 8.34 -30.07 -12.98
CA SER A 42 7.59 -30.73 -11.91
C SER A 42 6.64 -29.77 -11.19
N VAL A 43 5.42 -30.26 -10.92
CA VAL A 43 4.43 -29.54 -10.13
C VAL A 43 4.79 -29.59 -8.65
N LYS A 44 4.59 -28.47 -7.96
CA LYS A 44 4.69 -28.35 -6.52
C LYS A 44 3.36 -27.87 -5.96
N ILE A 45 2.79 -28.66 -5.07
CA ILE A 45 1.47 -28.44 -4.49
C ILE A 45 1.63 -27.86 -3.09
N PHE A 46 0.92 -26.77 -2.82
CA PHE A 46 0.87 -26.10 -1.52
C PHE A 46 -0.54 -26.22 -0.93
N GLN A 47 -0.66 -27.04 0.12
CA GLN A 47 -1.91 -27.18 0.87
C GLN A 47 -2.03 -26.11 1.94
N SER A 48 -3.22 -25.53 2.05
CA SER A 48 -3.53 -24.54 3.08
C SER A 48 -3.52 -25.17 4.48
N LYS A 49 -3.11 -24.38 5.48
CA LYS A 49 -3.17 -24.75 6.90
C LYS A 49 -4.31 -23.98 7.56
N ASN A 50 -5.32 -24.71 8.01
CA ASN A 50 -6.58 -24.13 8.43
C ASN A 50 -6.82 -24.31 9.94
N GLN A 51 -7.42 -23.32 10.58
CA GLN A 51 -7.82 -23.33 12.00
C GLN A 51 -9.23 -22.75 12.14
N GLY A 52 -10.06 -23.35 12.98
CA GLY A 52 -11.46 -22.95 13.19
C GLY A 52 -12.46 -23.95 12.61
N SER A 53 -13.75 -23.62 12.68
CA SER A 53 -14.82 -24.50 12.18
C SER A 53 -14.84 -24.53 10.65
N LYS A 54 -15.21 -25.68 10.06
CA LYS A 54 -15.29 -25.87 8.60
C LYS A 54 -16.13 -24.79 7.91
N LYS A 55 -17.29 -24.46 8.48
CA LYS A 55 -18.18 -23.39 7.98
C LYS A 55 -17.51 -22.01 7.93
N ASN A 56 -16.66 -21.69 8.90
CA ASN A 56 -15.95 -20.41 8.92
C ASN A 56 -14.75 -20.39 7.97
N ILE A 57 -14.08 -21.53 7.79
CA ILE A 57 -13.02 -21.70 6.80
C ILE A 57 -13.58 -21.54 5.38
N GLU A 58 -14.71 -22.19 5.08
CA GLU A 58 -15.40 -22.06 3.78
C GLU A 58 -15.79 -20.61 3.48
N LYS A 59 -16.22 -19.83 4.50
CA LYS A 59 -16.47 -18.40 4.33
C LYS A 59 -15.23 -17.63 3.90
N ILE A 60 -14.05 -17.97 4.42
CA ILE A 60 -12.78 -17.34 4.01
C ILE A 60 -12.49 -17.67 2.54
N PHE A 61 -12.60 -18.93 2.12
CA PHE A 61 -12.38 -19.32 0.72
C PHE A 61 -13.39 -18.67 -0.23
N ASN A 62 -14.65 -18.54 0.17
CA ASN A 62 -15.70 -17.93 -0.67
C ASN A 62 -15.58 -16.40 -0.77
N SER A 63 -15.05 -15.73 0.26
CA SER A 63 -14.94 -14.27 0.31
C SER A 63 -13.58 -13.74 -0.14
N SER A 64 -12.55 -14.59 -0.15
CA SER A 64 -11.20 -14.22 -0.54
C SER A 64 -10.75 -14.96 -1.80
N LEU A 65 -9.62 -14.55 -2.36
CA LEU A 65 -9.08 -15.17 -3.57
C LEU A 65 -8.18 -16.37 -3.27
N VAL A 66 -8.02 -16.74 -2.00
CA VAL A 66 -7.14 -17.84 -1.60
C VAL A 66 -7.78 -19.18 -1.95
N ASN A 67 -6.96 -20.12 -2.41
CA ASN A 67 -7.42 -21.49 -2.69
C ASN A 67 -6.90 -22.43 -1.62
N GLU A 68 -7.67 -23.47 -1.33
CA GLU A 68 -7.27 -24.54 -0.40
C GLU A 68 -5.99 -25.22 -0.87
N GLU A 69 -5.91 -25.49 -2.16
CA GLU A 69 -4.74 -26.02 -2.85
C GLU A 69 -4.21 -25.01 -3.86
N LEU A 70 -2.90 -24.80 -3.87
CA LEU A 70 -2.21 -24.02 -4.90
C LEU A 70 -1.12 -24.88 -5.56
N SER A 71 -1.30 -25.15 -6.86
CA SER A 71 -0.32 -25.83 -7.69
C SER A 71 0.56 -24.83 -8.44
N LEU A 72 1.88 -24.97 -8.32
CA LEU A 72 2.86 -24.11 -8.98
C LEU A 72 3.92 -24.94 -9.70
N LYS A 73 4.47 -24.39 -10.77
CA LYS A 73 5.57 -24.94 -11.57
C LYS A 73 6.61 -23.83 -11.80
N LYS A 74 7.85 -24.20 -12.13
CA LYS A 74 8.83 -23.21 -12.60
C LYS A 74 8.31 -22.60 -13.90
N GLN A 75 8.54 -21.30 -14.07
CA GLN A 75 8.03 -20.45 -15.16
C GLN A 75 6.52 -20.13 -15.09
N ALA A 76 5.83 -20.53 -14.01
CA ALA A 76 4.44 -20.15 -13.81
C ALA A 76 4.29 -18.64 -13.62
N LEU A 77 3.36 -18.03 -14.37
CA LEU A 77 2.98 -16.63 -14.15
C LEU A 77 2.03 -16.56 -12.96
N VAL A 78 2.32 -15.65 -12.03
CA VAL A 78 1.58 -15.50 -10.79
C VAL A 78 1.24 -14.05 -10.47
N ILE A 79 0.16 -13.87 -9.72
CA ILE A 79 -0.27 -12.60 -9.17
C ILE A 79 -0.39 -12.71 -7.66
N PHE A 80 0.06 -11.68 -6.94
CA PHE A 80 -0.10 -11.59 -5.50
C PHE A 80 -1.53 -11.20 -5.14
N ILE A 81 -2.13 -11.89 -4.17
CA ILE A 81 -3.53 -11.68 -3.73
C ILE A 81 -3.66 -11.02 -2.36
N LYS A 82 -2.55 -10.57 -1.78
CA LYS A 82 -2.50 -9.91 -0.47
C LYS A 82 -1.47 -8.78 -0.47
N ASN A 83 -1.66 -7.78 0.40
CA ASN A 83 -0.70 -6.70 0.59
C ASN A 83 0.36 -7.08 1.61
N ASN A 84 1.64 -6.98 1.23
CA ASN A 84 2.77 -7.03 2.15
C ASN A 84 3.82 -6.00 1.72
N TYR A 85 3.69 -4.79 2.28
CA TYR A 85 4.56 -3.65 1.95
C TYR A 85 6.02 -3.89 2.34
N GLU A 86 6.30 -4.74 3.34
CA GLU A 86 7.66 -5.06 3.78
C GLU A 86 8.36 -5.98 2.78
N ALA A 87 7.66 -7.03 2.34
CA ALA A 87 8.12 -7.90 1.27
C ALA A 87 8.16 -7.16 -0.08
N GLY A 88 7.38 -6.09 -0.22
CA GLY A 88 7.39 -5.20 -1.39
C GLY A 88 6.47 -5.65 -2.50
N TYR A 89 5.37 -6.32 -2.15
CA TYR A 89 4.28 -6.64 -3.07
C TYR A 89 2.95 -6.17 -2.49
N ILE A 90 2.05 -5.79 -3.39
CA ILE A 90 0.64 -5.52 -3.08
C ILE A 90 -0.25 -6.46 -3.88
N ASN A 91 -1.52 -6.56 -3.50
CA ASN A 91 -2.53 -7.26 -4.27
C ASN A 91 -2.54 -6.72 -5.71
N GLY A 92 -2.40 -7.62 -6.69
CA GLY A 92 -2.26 -7.28 -8.10
C GLY A 92 -0.81 -7.26 -8.63
N THR A 93 0.20 -7.38 -7.77
CA THR A 93 1.60 -7.45 -8.22
C THR A 93 1.82 -8.72 -9.04
N LEU A 94 2.43 -8.61 -10.22
CA LEU A 94 2.72 -9.74 -11.11
C LEU A 94 4.17 -10.21 -10.99
N GLY A 95 4.37 -11.52 -11.21
CA GLY A 95 5.70 -12.11 -11.30
C GLY A 95 5.69 -13.49 -11.96
N GLU A 96 6.89 -14.05 -12.12
CA GLU A 96 7.13 -15.40 -12.61
C GLU A 96 7.83 -16.23 -11.53
N VAL A 97 7.36 -17.45 -11.28
CA VAL A 97 8.03 -18.40 -10.40
C VAL A 97 9.32 -18.85 -11.07
N ILE A 98 10.47 -18.45 -10.55
CA ILE A 98 11.78 -18.79 -11.13
C ILE A 98 12.35 -20.09 -10.55
N ASP A 99 12.09 -20.35 -9.28
CA ASP A 99 12.52 -21.58 -8.60
C ASP A 99 11.75 -21.78 -7.29
N PHE A 100 12.10 -22.82 -6.55
CA PHE A 100 11.65 -23.05 -5.18
C PHE A 100 12.85 -23.10 -4.24
N ASP A 101 12.74 -22.43 -3.09
CA ASP A 101 13.80 -22.37 -2.10
C ASP A 101 14.14 -23.78 -1.58
N LYS A 102 15.43 -24.09 -1.49
CA LYS A 102 15.92 -25.43 -1.14
C LYS A 102 15.66 -25.79 0.33
N THR A 103 15.62 -24.80 1.21
CA THR A 103 15.48 -25.00 2.65
C THR A 103 14.02 -25.03 3.07
N THR A 104 13.24 -24.06 2.60
CA THR A 104 11.84 -23.85 3.02
C THR A 104 10.83 -24.42 2.04
N ALA A 105 11.26 -24.87 0.86
CA ALA A 105 10.41 -25.34 -0.23
C ALA A 105 9.46 -24.27 -0.81
N GLN A 106 9.55 -23.01 -0.38
CA GLN A 106 8.68 -21.92 -0.80
C GLN A 106 8.99 -21.42 -2.21
N PRO A 107 8.03 -20.83 -2.94
CA PRO A 107 8.27 -20.31 -4.28
C PRO A 107 9.14 -19.05 -4.25
N ILE A 108 10.09 -18.98 -5.18
CA ILE A 108 10.88 -17.79 -5.47
C ILE A 108 10.28 -17.13 -6.70
N VAL A 109 9.76 -15.92 -6.55
CA VAL A 109 9.08 -15.17 -7.61
C VAL A 109 9.93 -13.99 -8.04
N LYS A 110 10.20 -13.89 -9.34
CA LYS A 110 10.76 -12.69 -9.97
C LYS A 110 9.61 -11.78 -10.40
N LEU A 111 9.47 -10.65 -9.73
CA LEU A 111 8.52 -9.61 -10.10
C LEU A 111 8.88 -9.01 -11.45
N PHE A 112 7.89 -8.45 -12.15
CA PHE A 112 8.14 -7.73 -13.41
C PHE A 112 8.94 -6.44 -13.21
N SER A 113 8.99 -5.90 -12.00
CA SER A 113 9.93 -4.84 -11.61
C SER A 113 11.40 -5.30 -11.53
N GLY A 114 11.66 -6.60 -11.70
CA GLY A 114 12.99 -7.22 -11.65
C GLY A 114 13.39 -7.76 -10.28
N ARG A 115 12.69 -7.39 -9.20
CA ARG A 115 12.97 -7.88 -7.83
C ARG A 115 12.62 -9.35 -7.69
N GLN A 116 13.46 -10.11 -6.98
CA GLN A 116 13.15 -11.49 -6.58
C GLN A 116 12.71 -11.54 -5.12
N ILE A 117 11.71 -12.37 -4.83
CA ILE A 117 11.10 -12.53 -3.51
C ILE A 117 10.90 -14.02 -3.24
N ILE A 118 11.36 -14.50 -2.08
CA ILE A 118 10.92 -15.78 -1.52
C ILE A 118 9.58 -15.52 -0.85
N VAL A 119 8.53 -16.22 -1.29
CA VAL A 119 7.16 -15.91 -0.89
C VAL A 119 6.74 -16.82 0.26
N GLU A 120 6.62 -16.25 1.45
CA GLU A 120 6.16 -16.97 2.64
C GLU A 120 4.63 -17.08 2.69
N PRO A 121 4.09 -18.12 3.37
CA PRO A 121 2.65 -18.22 3.62
C PRO A 121 2.12 -17.10 4.51
N GLU A 122 0.95 -16.59 4.15
CA GLU A 122 0.23 -15.50 4.80
C GLU A 122 -1.08 -15.98 5.41
N ASP A 123 -1.58 -15.28 6.43
CA ASP A 123 -2.84 -15.62 7.11
C ASP A 123 -4.03 -14.80 6.58
N TRP A 124 -5.17 -15.45 6.34
CA TRP A 124 -6.49 -14.84 6.17
C TRP A 124 -7.31 -15.16 7.42
N LYS A 125 -7.90 -14.14 8.03
CA LYS A 125 -8.62 -14.27 9.30
C LYS A 125 -10.07 -13.90 9.12
N LEU A 126 -10.95 -14.69 9.72
CA LEU A 126 -12.35 -14.32 9.93
C LEU A 126 -12.50 -13.85 11.37
N GLU A 127 -12.83 -12.58 11.55
CA GLU A 127 -13.05 -11.95 12.84
C GLU A 127 -14.53 -11.66 13.05
N ASP A 128 -15.00 -11.74 14.29
CA ASP A 128 -16.36 -11.31 14.65
C ASP A 128 -16.43 -9.79 14.92
N SER A 129 -17.62 -9.29 15.25
CA SER A 129 -17.83 -7.87 15.56
C SER A 129 -17.08 -7.37 16.79
N LYS A 130 -16.55 -8.28 17.63
CA LYS A 130 -15.71 -7.96 18.80
C LYS A 130 -14.21 -8.06 18.47
N GLY A 131 -13.85 -8.44 17.26
CA GLY A 131 -12.45 -8.63 16.82
C GLY A 131 -11.86 -9.98 17.21
N GLU A 132 -12.67 -10.95 17.67
CA GLU A 132 -12.16 -12.28 17.99
C GLU A 132 -12.00 -13.12 16.72
N VAL A 133 -10.83 -13.73 16.55
CA VAL A 133 -10.52 -14.58 15.40
C VAL A 133 -11.27 -15.91 15.52
N LYS A 134 -12.23 -16.15 14.63
CA LYS A 134 -13.05 -17.38 14.58
C LYS A 134 -12.51 -18.44 13.62
N ALA A 135 -11.71 -18.03 12.65
CA ALA A 135 -11.00 -18.94 11.75
C ALA A 135 -9.77 -18.27 11.14
N VAL A 136 -8.78 -19.09 10.79
CA VAL A 136 -7.56 -18.69 10.09
C VAL A 136 -7.29 -19.67 8.96
N VAL A 137 -7.03 -19.17 7.76
CA VAL A 137 -6.48 -19.93 6.63
C VAL A 137 -5.09 -19.40 6.37
N LYS A 138 -4.08 -20.27 6.38
CA LYS A 138 -2.70 -19.90 6.07
C LYS A 138 -2.26 -20.54 4.76
N GLN A 139 -1.83 -19.74 3.79
CA GLN A 139 -1.49 -20.19 2.44
C GLN A 139 -0.51 -19.23 1.76
N ILE A 140 0.18 -19.69 0.71
CA ILE A 140 0.97 -18.84 -0.18
C ILE A 140 0.07 -17.80 -0.85
N PRO A 141 0.36 -16.48 -0.77
CA PRO A 141 -0.48 -15.40 -1.30
C PRO A 141 -0.35 -15.21 -2.82
N LEU A 142 -0.40 -16.30 -3.58
CA LEU A 142 -0.28 -16.30 -5.04
C LEU A 142 -1.50 -16.97 -5.69
N ARG A 143 -1.85 -16.52 -6.89
CA ARG A 143 -2.65 -17.25 -7.88
C ARG A 143 -1.94 -17.24 -9.23
N LEU A 144 -2.28 -18.20 -10.07
CA LEU A 144 -1.86 -18.20 -11.48
C LEU A 144 -2.42 -16.98 -12.22
N ALA A 145 -1.66 -16.47 -13.18
CA ALA A 145 -1.92 -15.17 -13.80
C ALA A 145 -1.61 -15.10 -15.30
N TRP A 146 -1.72 -16.21 -16.03
CA TRP A 146 -1.78 -16.16 -17.50
C TRP A 146 -3.08 -15.52 -17.95
N ALA A 147 -4.17 -15.84 -17.26
CA ALA A 147 -5.47 -15.22 -17.42
C ALA A 147 -5.87 -14.46 -16.12
N LEU A 148 -6.57 -13.34 -16.30
CA LEU A 148 -7.16 -12.53 -15.23
C LEU A 148 -8.59 -12.15 -15.61
N THR A 149 -9.42 -11.85 -14.61
CA THR A 149 -10.72 -11.24 -14.90
C THR A 149 -10.56 -9.76 -15.24
N ILE A 150 -11.43 -9.24 -16.10
CA ILE A 150 -11.44 -7.82 -16.46
C ILE A 150 -11.55 -6.93 -15.21
N HIS A 151 -12.36 -7.33 -14.23
CA HIS A 151 -12.45 -6.65 -12.94
C HIS A 151 -11.11 -6.54 -12.22
N LYS A 152 -10.29 -7.60 -12.24
CA LYS A 152 -8.94 -7.58 -11.62
C LYS A 152 -7.91 -6.82 -12.45
N SER A 153 -8.19 -6.58 -13.73
CA SER A 153 -7.34 -5.74 -14.57
C SER A 153 -7.54 -4.24 -14.36
N GLN A 154 -8.57 -3.82 -13.62
CA GLN A 154 -8.90 -2.41 -13.44
C GLN A 154 -7.72 -1.63 -12.82
N GLY A 155 -7.30 -0.56 -13.49
CA GLY A 155 -6.15 0.25 -13.09
C GLY A 155 -4.79 -0.27 -13.57
N MET A 156 -4.73 -1.46 -14.19
CA MET A 156 -3.51 -1.97 -14.81
C MET A 156 -3.26 -1.30 -16.17
N THR A 157 -1.99 -1.23 -16.59
CA THR A 157 -1.63 -0.84 -17.96
C THR A 157 -0.83 -1.99 -18.58
N LEU A 158 -1.26 -2.46 -19.75
CA LEU A 158 -0.72 -3.62 -20.45
C LEU A 158 -0.16 -3.19 -21.80
N ASP A 159 1.03 -3.68 -22.15
CA ASP A 159 1.63 -3.45 -23.47
C ASP A 159 0.98 -4.29 -24.57
N ALA A 160 0.38 -5.42 -24.20
CA ALA A 160 -0.48 -6.22 -25.05
C ALA A 160 -1.41 -7.08 -24.18
N ALA A 161 -2.59 -7.40 -24.69
CA ALA A 161 -3.52 -8.34 -24.06
C ALA A 161 -4.35 -9.09 -25.11
N GLU A 162 -4.69 -10.33 -24.78
CA GLU A 162 -5.75 -11.07 -25.46
C GLU A 162 -7.02 -10.93 -24.63
N ILE A 163 -8.12 -10.46 -25.22
CA ILE A 163 -9.34 -10.12 -24.50
C ILE A 163 -10.52 -10.88 -25.10
N ASP A 164 -11.34 -11.48 -24.25
CA ASP A 164 -12.64 -12.04 -24.63
C ASP A 164 -13.78 -11.29 -23.91
N LEU A 165 -14.58 -10.58 -24.70
CA LEU A 165 -15.77 -9.83 -24.28
C LEU A 165 -17.07 -10.49 -24.76
N SER A 166 -17.03 -11.73 -25.27
CA SER A 166 -18.21 -12.44 -25.76
C SER A 166 -19.24 -12.69 -24.65
N LYS A 167 -18.77 -12.90 -23.43
CA LYS A 167 -19.58 -13.15 -22.23
C LYS A 167 -19.65 -11.93 -21.30
N THR A 168 -19.61 -10.71 -21.84
CA THR A 168 -19.78 -9.50 -21.03
C THR A 168 -21.22 -9.39 -20.55
N PHE A 169 -21.41 -9.11 -19.26
CA PHE A 169 -22.72 -9.07 -18.62
C PHE A 169 -23.02 -7.72 -17.95
N GLU A 170 -22.01 -6.89 -17.73
CA GLU A 170 -22.16 -5.53 -17.18
C GLU A 170 -21.79 -4.47 -18.22
N THR A 171 -22.50 -3.35 -18.18
CA THR A 171 -22.16 -2.16 -18.97
C THR A 171 -20.80 -1.59 -18.53
N GLY A 172 -20.05 -0.99 -19.46
CA GLY A 172 -18.72 -0.44 -19.19
C GLY A 172 -17.60 -1.47 -18.99
N GLN A 173 -17.89 -2.77 -18.87
CA GLN A 173 -16.86 -3.80 -18.70
C GLN A 173 -15.92 -3.91 -19.92
N GLY A 174 -16.45 -3.76 -21.15
CA GLY A 174 -15.61 -3.72 -22.35
C GLY A 174 -14.72 -2.48 -22.40
N TYR A 175 -15.21 -1.31 -21.94
CA TYR A 175 -14.38 -0.12 -21.78
C TYR A 175 -13.23 -0.35 -20.79
N VAL A 176 -13.51 -0.95 -19.63
CA VAL A 176 -12.48 -1.28 -18.62
C VAL A 176 -11.41 -2.15 -19.25
N ALA A 177 -11.78 -3.21 -19.98
CA ALA A 177 -10.85 -4.14 -20.59
C ALA A 177 -9.99 -3.48 -21.68
N LEU A 178 -10.61 -2.79 -22.63
CA LEU A 178 -9.92 -2.19 -23.79
C LEU A 178 -9.00 -1.03 -23.36
N SER A 179 -9.40 -0.24 -22.36
CA SER A 179 -8.61 0.87 -21.82
C SER A 179 -7.34 0.42 -21.06
N ARG A 180 -7.12 -0.89 -20.87
CA ARG A 180 -5.87 -1.39 -20.28
C ARG A 180 -4.73 -1.42 -21.28
N ILE A 181 -5.01 -1.44 -22.59
CA ILE A 181 -3.99 -1.61 -23.63
C ILE A 181 -3.53 -0.25 -24.14
N LYS A 182 -2.21 -0.06 -24.27
CA LYS A 182 -1.61 1.21 -24.73
C LYS A 182 -1.80 1.50 -26.22
N SER A 183 -1.83 0.47 -27.05
CA SER A 183 -1.94 0.60 -28.51
C SER A 183 -2.83 -0.50 -29.10
N ILE A 184 -3.45 -0.20 -30.23
CA ILE A 184 -4.33 -1.16 -30.92
C ILE A 184 -3.57 -2.40 -31.40
N ASP A 185 -2.29 -2.25 -31.78
CA ASP A 185 -1.42 -3.37 -32.19
C ASP A 185 -1.16 -4.37 -31.05
N GLY A 186 -1.35 -3.94 -29.79
CA GLY A 186 -1.27 -4.78 -28.62
C GLY A 186 -2.57 -5.51 -28.28
N LEU A 187 -3.65 -5.29 -29.03
CA LEU A 187 -4.95 -5.91 -28.79
C LEU A 187 -5.17 -7.13 -29.68
N ARG A 188 -5.47 -8.25 -29.05
CA ARG A 188 -6.13 -9.38 -29.72
C ARG A 188 -7.50 -9.60 -29.13
N LEU A 189 -8.55 -9.41 -29.93
CA LEU A 189 -9.93 -9.57 -29.49
C LEU A 189 -10.47 -10.93 -29.95
N LEU A 190 -10.88 -11.79 -29.01
CA LEU A 190 -11.43 -13.10 -29.31
C LEU A 190 -12.94 -13.01 -29.66
N GLY A 191 -13.66 -12.16 -28.93
CA GLY A 191 -15.09 -11.95 -29.13
C GLY A 191 -15.57 -10.70 -28.40
N ILE A 192 -16.74 -10.20 -28.79
CA ILE A 192 -17.41 -9.05 -28.20
C ILE A 192 -18.92 -9.19 -28.39
N ASN A 193 -19.71 -8.79 -27.41
CA ASN A 193 -21.17 -8.71 -27.49
C ASN A 193 -21.66 -7.27 -27.39
N ASP A 194 -22.97 -7.06 -27.58
CA ASP A 194 -23.55 -5.71 -27.61
C ASP A 194 -23.48 -4.98 -26.26
N ILE A 195 -23.50 -5.72 -25.14
CA ILE A 195 -23.43 -5.16 -23.79
C ILE A 195 -22.04 -4.57 -23.51
N ALA A 196 -20.99 -5.16 -24.09
CA ALA A 196 -19.60 -4.81 -23.77
C ALA A 196 -19.26 -3.32 -23.95
N LEU A 197 -19.88 -2.66 -24.93
CA LEU A 197 -19.66 -1.24 -25.23
C LEU A 197 -20.85 -0.35 -24.83
N GLN A 198 -21.87 -0.91 -24.17
CA GLN A 198 -22.95 -0.10 -23.63
C GLN A 198 -22.48 0.71 -22.43
N VAL A 199 -23.05 1.89 -22.30
CA VAL A 199 -22.84 2.81 -21.18
C VAL A 199 -24.15 2.91 -20.40
N ASP A 200 -24.05 2.86 -19.08
CA ASP A 200 -25.19 3.05 -18.20
C ASP A 200 -25.87 4.43 -18.43
N LYS A 201 -27.19 4.43 -18.57
CA LYS A 201 -27.98 5.63 -18.86
C LYS A 201 -27.91 6.68 -17.74
N VAL A 202 -27.83 6.24 -16.48
CA VAL A 202 -27.68 7.13 -15.32
C VAL A 202 -26.33 7.85 -15.41
N ILE A 203 -25.26 7.13 -15.79
CA ILE A 203 -23.94 7.71 -15.97
C ILE A 203 -23.93 8.73 -17.12
N LEU A 204 -24.57 8.45 -18.25
CA LEU A 204 -24.68 9.41 -19.37
C LEU A 204 -25.36 10.72 -18.94
N ASN A 205 -26.42 10.63 -18.12
CA ASN A 205 -27.12 11.81 -17.61
C ASN A 205 -26.28 12.62 -16.62
N ILE A 206 -25.47 11.95 -15.80
CA ILE A 206 -24.57 12.59 -14.84
C ILE A 206 -23.37 13.23 -15.56
N ASP A 207 -22.79 12.55 -16.56
CA ASP A 207 -21.62 13.01 -17.30
C ASP A 207 -21.82 14.41 -17.90
N LYS A 208 -23.01 14.68 -18.46
CA LYS A 208 -23.38 16.01 -18.95
C LYS A 208 -23.25 17.09 -17.86
N LYS A 209 -23.80 16.84 -16.67
CA LYS A 209 -23.73 17.79 -15.55
C LYS A 209 -22.30 18.00 -15.06
N ILE A 210 -21.49 16.94 -15.06
CA ILE A 210 -20.07 17.01 -14.68
C ILE A 210 -19.29 17.87 -15.69
N LYS A 211 -19.53 17.67 -17.00
CA LYS A 211 -18.93 18.49 -18.06
C LYS A 211 -19.31 19.96 -17.94
N GLU A 212 -20.60 20.27 -17.80
CA GLU A 212 -21.07 21.66 -17.59
C GLU A 212 -20.49 22.30 -16.31
N ALA A 213 -20.29 21.53 -15.24
CA ALA A 213 -19.60 22.01 -14.05
C ALA A 213 -18.11 22.26 -14.33
N SER A 214 -17.43 21.36 -15.03
CA SER A 214 -16.03 21.49 -15.45
C SER A 214 -15.84 22.76 -16.27
N ASP A 215 -16.66 22.97 -17.30
CA ASP A 215 -16.58 24.15 -18.19
C ASP A 215 -16.80 25.45 -17.40
N ARG A 216 -17.75 25.48 -16.46
CA ARG A 216 -17.95 26.66 -15.60
C ARG A 216 -16.74 26.94 -14.71
N HIS A 217 -16.13 25.90 -14.15
CA HIS A 217 -14.93 26.04 -13.33
C HIS A 217 -13.72 26.49 -14.15
N GLU A 218 -13.54 25.94 -15.35
CA GLU A 218 -12.48 26.32 -16.28
C GLU A 218 -12.63 27.78 -16.70
N ASN A 219 -13.80 28.18 -17.20
CA ASN A 219 -14.07 29.58 -17.58
C ASN A 219 -13.85 30.54 -16.41
N LYS A 220 -14.34 30.21 -15.21
CA LYS A 220 -14.11 31.03 -14.02
C LYS A 220 -12.62 31.13 -13.71
N PHE A 221 -11.90 30.01 -13.74
CA PHE A 221 -10.46 29.99 -13.49
C PHE A 221 -9.70 30.81 -14.53
N GLU A 222 -10.05 30.73 -15.82
CA GLU A 222 -9.43 31.50 -16.89
C GLU A 222 -9.57 33.01 -16.67
N THR A 223 -10.74 33.48 -16.20
CA THR A 223 -10.98 34.90 -15.91
C THR A 223 -10.20 35.45 -14.72
N LEU A 224 -9.61 34.61 -13.86
CA LEU A 224 -8.83 35.08 -12.71
C LEU A 224 -7.53 35.76 -13.13
N ALA A 225 -7.14 36.80 -12.38
CA ALA A 225 -5.88 37.47 -12.57
C ALA A 225 -4.70 36.52 -12.27
N LYS A 226 -3.54 36.77 -12.88
CA LYS A 226 -2.34 35.94 -12.70
C LYS A 226 -1.94 35.78 -11.23
N GLN A 227 -2.01 36.86 -10.45
CA GLN A 227 -1.68 36.85 -9.01
C GLN A 227 -2.64 35.97 -8.20
N GLU A 228 -3.94 35.97 -8.53
CA GLU A 228 -4.93 35.12 -7.87
C GLU A 228 -4.70 33.64 -8.19
N LYS A 229 -4.39 33.33 -9.45
CA LYS A 229 -4.01 31.96 -9.87
C LYS A 229 -2.78 31.46 -9.11
N GLU A 230 -1.76 32.31 -8.96
CA GLU A 230 -0.54 31.99 -8.19
C GLU A 230 -0.84 31.78 -6.70
N SER A 231 -1.72 32.59 -6.11
CA SER A 231 -2.16 32.43 -4.72
C SER A 231 -2.88 31.10 -4.50
N LEU A 232 -3.87 30.78 -5.35
CA LEU A 232 -4.62 29.51 -5.29
C LEU A 232 -3.71 28.29 -5.46
N ALA A 233 -2.71 28.37 -6.36
CA ALA A 233 -1.73 27.31 -6.53
C ALA A 233 -0.89 27.08 -5.26
N ARG A 234 -0.42 28.15 -4.61
CA ARG A 234 0.35 28.07 -3.36
C ARG A 234 -0.50 27.47 -2.23
N GLU A 235 -1.73 27.94 -2.08
CA GLU A 235 -2.66 27.42 -1.08
C GLU A 235 -2.94 25.93 -1.32
N PHE A 236 -3.17 25.53 -2.57
CA PHE A 236 -3.36 24.13 -2.93
C PHE A 236 -2.15 23.26 -2.56
N ILE A 237 -0.93 23.74 -2.83
CA ILE A 237 0.30 23.03 -2.45
C ILE A 237 0.36 22.83 -0.93
N ILE A 238 0.16 23.89 -0.15
CA ILE A 238 0.21 23.84 1.32
C ILE A 238 -0.87 22.91 1.88
N LYS A 239 -2.11 22.99 1.34
CA LYS A 239 -3.24 22.16 1.75
C LYS A 239 -3.00 20.66 1.51
N ASN A 240 -2.26 20.33 0.45
CA ASN A 240 -1.84 18.95 0.16
C ASN A 240 -0.51 18.58 0.84
N ASN A 241 -0.11 19.31 1.88
CA ASN A 241 1.13 19.10 2.64
C ASN A 241 2.41 19.21 1.79
N GLY A 242 2.35 19.90 0.65
CA GLY A 242 3.52 20.29 -0.13
C GLY A 242 4.20 21.52 0.47
N THR A 243 5.46 21.73 0.09
CA THR A 243 6.26 22.88 0.51
C THR A 243 6.37 23.90 -0.62
N ILE A 244 6.29 25.19 -0.27
CA ILE A 244 6.57 26.32 -1.16
C ILE A 244 7.92 26.97 -0.83
N ASP A 245 8.67 26.40 0.12
CA ASP A 245 10.00 26.88 0.50
C ASP A 245 11.04 26.42 -0.52
N ASP A 246 11.68 27.37 -1.21
CA ASP A 246 12.62 27.08 -2.28
C ASP A 246 13.84 26.26 -1.83
N ASN A 247 14.28 26.43 -0.58
CA ASN A 247 15.40 25.66 -0.03
C ASN A 247 15.00 24.20 0.21
N GLU A 248 13.82 23.96 0.78
CA GLU A 248 13.27 22.63 0.98
C GLU A 248 12.99 21.93 -0.36
N ILE A 249 12.45 22.66 -1.35
CA ILE A 249 12.25 22.16 -2.72
C ILE A 249 13.60 21.77 -3.34
N LEU A 250 14.63 22.61 -3.22
CA LEU A 250 15.97 22.34 -3.75
C LEU A 250 16.60 21.10 -3.09
N ILE A 251 16.46 20.97 -1.77
CA ILE A 251 16.91 19.80 -1.01
C ILE A 251 16.18 18.54 -1.49
N ASN A 252 14.85 18.60 -1.61
CA ASN A 252 14.02 17.48 -2.06
C ASN A 252 14.36 17.04 -3.49
N LYS A 253 14.57 18.00 -4.41
CA LYS A 253 15.01 17.72 -5.79
C LYS A 253 16.37 17.04 -5.81
N LYS A 254 17.36 17.54 -5.05
CA LYS A 254 18.69 16.92 -4.94
C LYS A 254 18.61 15.51 -4.36
N GLN A 255 17.75 15.26 -3.38
CA GLN A 255 17.54 13.94 -2.80
C GLN A 255 16.85 12.97 -3.78
N ASN A 256 15.87 13.43 -4.56
CA ASN A 256 15.18 12.61 -5.53
C ASN A 256 16.03 12.33 -6.78
N ALA A 257 16.86 13.27 -7.22
CA ALA A 257 17.85 13.05 -8.29
C ALA A 257 18.90 12.00 -7.92
N LYS A 258 19.32 11.94 -6.64
CA LYS A 258 20.17 10.84 -6.13
C LYS A 258 19.44 9.48 -6.12
N LYS A 259 18.10 9.46 -6.03
CA LYS A 259 17.30 8.23 -6.10
C LYS A 259 17.07 7.73 -7.52
N SER A 260 16.98 8.61 -8.52
CA SER A 260 16.75 8.23 -9.92
C SER A 260 17.96 7.63 -10.63
N GLY A 261 19.19 7.83 -10.10
CA GLY A 261 20.43 7.28 -10.66
C GLY A 261 20.99 6.05 -9.94
N GLN A 262 20.31 5.51 -8.92
CA GLN A 262 20.79 4.37 -8.13
C GLN A 262 19.70 3.29 -8.02
N SER A 263 19.51 2.54 -9.11
CA SER A 263 19.05 1.16 -9.04
C SER A 263 20.19 0.27 -8.52
N ASN A 264 20.70 0.54 -7.32
CA ASN A 264 21.57 -0.40 -6.61
C ASN A 264 20.82 -0.99 -5.42
N ILE A 265 20.41 -2.21 -5.69
CA ILE A 265 19.95 -3.25 -4.79
C ILE A 265 20.94 -3.35 -3.63
N ASN A 266 20.55 -2.87 -2.46
CA ASN A 266 21.08 -3.35 -1.19
C ASN A 266 19.98 -3.21 -0.14
N LYS A 267 19.73 -4.32 0.57
CA LYS A 267 18.84 -4.45 1.75
C LYS A 267 18.80 -3.14 2.56
N LYS A 268 17.79 -2.29 2.33
CA LYS A 268 17.55 -1.17 3.24
C LYS A 268 16.81 -1.73 4.45
N GLU A 269 17.53 -1.87 5.56
CA GLU A 269 16.90 -2.10 6.85
C GLU A 269 15.81 -1.06 7.11
N ASN A 270 14.70 -1.50 7.70
CA ASN A 270 13.56 -0.67 8.08
C ASN A 270 14.04 0.64 8.75
N THR A 271 13.50 1.79 8.33
CA THR A 271 13.85 3.12 8.86
C THR A 271 13.81 3.20 10.40
N LEU A 272 12.89 2.45 11.02
CA LEU A 272 12.76 2.34 12.47
C LEU A 272 13.93 1.54 13.07
N LYS A 273 14.36 0.47 12.39
CA LYS A 273 15.51 -0.38 12.76
C LYS A 273 16.82 0.39 12.69
N ILE A 274 17.01 1.23 11.66
CA ILE A 274 18.18 2.13 11.56
C ILE A 274 18.23 3.11 12.74
N SER A 275 17.09 3.75 13.05
CA SER A 275 16.99 4.62 14.24
C SER A 275 17.27 3.86 15.54
N LYS A 276 16.70 2.66 15.70
CA LYS A 276 16.91 1.81 16.88
C LYS A 276 18.38 1.42 17.05
N ASN A 277 19.05 1.02 15.97
CA ASN A 277 20.48 0.65 16.00
C ASN A 277 21.38 1.84 16.37
N LEU A 278 21.06 3.05 15.89
CA LEU A 278 21.80 4.26 16.25
C LEU A 278 21.54 4.70 17.70
N LEU A 279 20.32 4.53 18.20
CA LEU A 279 19.97 4.77 19.59
C LEU A 279 20.60 3.74 20.55
N ALA A 280 20.76 2.49 20.11
CA ALA A 280 21.47 1.46 20.87
C ALA A 280 22.94 1.82 21.12
N LYS A 281 23.53 2.66 20.25
CA LYS A 281 24.88 3.23 20.42
C LYS A 281 24.91 4.45 21.36
N LYS A 282 23.86 4.68 22.15
CA LYS A 282 23.71 5.78 23.12
C LYS A 282 23.87 7.19 22.52
N LYS A 283 23.54 7.37 21.23
CA LYS A 283 23.57 8.68 20.57
C LYS A 283 22.35 9.51 20.95
N ASN A 284 22.53 10.80 21.22
CA ASN A 284 21.42 11.73 21.43
C ASN A 284 20.62 11.95 20.13
N ILE A 285 19.39 12.47 20.26
CA ILE A 285 18.43 12.60 19.15
C ILE A 285 18.98 13.49 18.02
N SER A 286 19.66 14.58 18.36
CA SER A 286 20.29 15.48 17.39
C SER A 286 21.41 14.79 16.60
N ALA A 287 22.24 13.98 17.26
CA ALA A 287 23.29 13.21 16.62
C ALA A 287 22.72 12.10 15.72
N VAL A 288 21.61 11.47 16.11
CA VAL A 288 20.90 10.50 15.27
C VAL A 288 20.26 11.21 14.07
N ALA A 289 19.65 12.39 14.26
CA ALA A 289 19.07 13.20 13.20
C ALA A 289 20.13 13.60 12.16
N LYS A 290 21.28 14.13 12.61
CA LYS A 290 22.42 14.48 11.76
C LYS A 290 23.00 13.27 11.02
N ALA A 291 23.20 12.15 11.72
CA ALA A 291 23.73 10.92 11.11
C ALA A 291 22.78 10.31 10.07
N ARG A 292 21.47 10.61 10.17
CA ARG A 292 20.45 10.08 9.27
C ARG A 292 19.98 11.08 8.21
N GLY A 293 20.41 12.34 8.27
CA GLY A 293 19.88 13.40 7.42
C GLY A 293 18.37 13.60 7.58
N LEU A 294 17.84 13.39 8.78
CA LEU A 294 16.42 13.53 9.12
C LEU A 294 16.21 14.68 10.10
N SER A 295 14.99 15.22 10.18
CA SER A 295 14.65 16.20 11.20
C SER A 295 14.64 15.58 12.61
N VAL A 296 14.94 16.40 13.63
CA VAL A 296 14.84 16.00 15.05
C VAL A 296 13.42 15.50 15.37
N LYS A 297 12.39 16.17 14.84
CA LYS A 297 10.97 15.78 14.94
C LYS A 297 10.71 14.37 14.41
N THR A 298 11.31 14.00 13.28
CA THR A 298 11.19 12.65 12.69
C THR A 298 11.83 11.59 13.59
N ILE A 299 13.03 11.86 14.14
CA ILE A 299 13.69 10.93 15.07
C ILE A 299 12.91 10.81 16.37
N MET A 300 12.36 11.90 16.89
CA MET A 300 11.49 11.90 18.07
C MET A 300 10.24 11.03 17.86
N GLY A 301 9.63 11.11 16.67
CA GLY A 301 8.56 10.21 16.24
C GLY A 301 8.98 8.74 16.22
N HIS A 302 10.23 8.43 15.81
CA HIS A 302 10.77 7.08 15.89
C HIS A 302 11.00 6.62 17.33
N VAL A 303 11.52 7.48 18.22
CA VAL A 303 11.73 7.17 19.65
C VAL A 303 10.39 6.79 20.31
N LYS A 304 9.32 7.57 20.07
CA LYS A 304 7.96 7.26 20.57
C LYS A 304 7.46 5.89 20.08
N LYS A 305 7.65 5.58 18.79
CA LYS A 305 7.28 4.28 18.21
C LYS A 305 8.13 3.13 18.79
N ILE A 306 9.43 3.34 18.99
CA ILE A 306 10.34 2.35 19.57
C ILE A 306 9.96 2.04 21.02
N ALA A 307 9.68 3.06 21.84
CA ALA A 307 9.25 2.88 23.23
C ALA A 307 7.92 2.11 23.33
N LYS A 308 7.00 2.30 22.37
CA LYS A 308 5.72 1.58 22.31
C LYS A 308 5.89 0.12 21.84
N LEU A 309 6.70 -0.11 20.82
CA LEU A 309 6.87 -1.42 20.17
C LEU A 309 7.90 -2.32 20.86
N TYR A 310 8.87 -1.74 21.56
CA TYR A 310 9.95 -2.46 22.26
C TYR A 310 10.10 -1.95 23.70
N PRO A 311 9.21 -2.33 24.63
CA PRO A 311 9.21 -1.82 26.01
C PRO A 311 10.51 -2.08 26.79
N ASN A 312 11.26 -3.13 26.43
CA ASN A 312 12.51 -3.51 27.08
C ASN A 312 13.77 -2.88 26.43
N PHE A 313 13.59 -1.99 25.44
CA PHE A 313 14.73 -1.34 24.78
C PHE A 313 15.26 -0.18 25.63
N ASP A 314 16.56 -0.19 25.91
CA ASP A 314 17.19 0.82 26.76
C ASP A 314 17.23 2.21 26.08
N LEU A 315 16.40 3.12 26.59
CA LEU A 315 16.37 4.54 26.22
C LEU A 315 16.80 5.45 27.37
N SER A 316 17.37 4.90 28.46
CA SER A 316 17.71 5.65 29.68
C SER A 316 18.58 6.88 29.41
N HIS A 317 19.47 6.81 28.41
CA HIS A 317 20.34 7.91 27.99
C HIS A 317 19.61 9.12 27.40
N LEU A 318 18.33 8.97 27.03
CA LEU A 318 17.46 10.07 26.57
C LEU A 318 16.54 10.60 27.68
N LYS A 319 16.63 10.07 28.90
CA LYS A 319 15.75 10.43 30.00
C LYS A 319 16.02 11.88 30.43
N PRO A 320 15.02 12.77 30.42
CA PRO A 320 15.18 14.13 30.91
C PRO A 320 15.51 14.18 32.41
N LYS A 321 16.00 15.34 32.88
CA LYS A 321 16.27 15.56 34.31
C LYS A 321 15.00 15.27 35.15
N PRO A 322 15.11 14.68 36.36
CA PRO A 322 13.95 14.34 37.19
C PRO A 322 13.01 15.51 37.48
N ILE A 323 13.57 16.72 37.59
CA ILE A 323 12.82 17.97 37.78
C ILE A 323 11.84 18.20 36.62
N ILE A 324 12.30 18.01 35.37
CA ILE A 324 11.50 18.17 34.15
C ILE A 324 10.36 17.15 34.13
N ILE A 325 10.65 15.87 34.44
CA ILE A 325 9.65 14.81 34.47
C ILE A 325 8.56 15.12 35.51
N ASN A 326 8.96 15.55 36.71
CA ASN A 326 8.02 15.90 37.78
C ASN A 326 7.14 17.10 37.41
N ASN A 327 7.74 18.14 36.82
CA ASN A 327 7.02 19.34 36.39
C ASN A 327 6.00 19.01 35.28
N VAL A 328 6.40 18.23 34.28
CA VAL A 328 5.52 17.77 33.18
C VAL A 328 4.39 16.88 33.71
N SER A 329 4.67 15.98 34.66
CA SER A 329 3.64 15.12 35.27
C SER A 329 2.64 15.92 36.10
N LYS A 330 3.11 16.90 36.89
CA LYS A 330 2.25 17.84 37.64
C LYS A 330 1.38 18.69 36.71
N ALA A 331 1.96 19.24 35.64
CA ALA A 331 1.23 20.00 34.63
C ALA A 331 0.16 19.14 33.95
N SER A 332 0.51 17.91 33.56
CA SER A 332 -0.40 16.96 32.92
C SER A 332 -1.59 16.59 33.81
N LYS A 333 -1.37 16.41 35.13
CA LYS A 333 -2.45 16.16 36.11
C LYS A 333 -3.37 17.36 36.27
N LYS A 334 -2.81 18.58 36.34
CA LYS A 334 -3.60 19.82 36.43
C LYS A 334 -4.47 20.04 35.19
N ILE A 335 -3.93 19.79 34.00
CA ILE A 335 -4.67 19.93 32.73
C ILE A 335 -5.81 18.90 32.67
N LYS A 336 -5.55 17.64 33.01
CA LYS A 336 -6.61 16.60 33.07
C LYS A 336 -7.72 16.94 34.07
N ALA A 337 -7.40 17.59 35.19
CA ALA A 337 -8.38 17.99 36.19
C ALA A 337 -9.32 19.11 35.71
N ARG A 338 -8.88 19.96 34.78
CA ARG A 338 -9.67 21.09 34.23
C ARG A 338 -10.74 20.65 33.25
N LYS A 339 -10.65 19.44 32.66
CA LYS A 339 -11.61 18.86 31.70
C LYS A 339 -11.96 19.80 30.52
N ASN A 340 -11.01 20.65 30.11
CA ASN A 340 -11.20 21.53 28.97
C ASN A 340 -11.03 20.74 27.63
N PRO A 341 -12.02 20.73 26.72
CA PRO A 341 -11.90 20.07 25.43
C PRO A 341 -10.75 20.59 24.56
N ASP A 342 -10.40 21.88 24.69
CA ASP A 342 -9.35 22.49 23.86
C ASP A 342 -7.94 21.99 24.21
N ASP A 343 -7.74 21.45 25.41
CA ASP A 343 -6.46 20.94 25.89
C ASP A 343 -6.18 19.49 25.42
N LEU A 344 -7.17 18.82 24.82
CA LEU A 344 -7.13 17.40 24.49
C LEU A 344 -7.17 17.17 22.97
N LEU A 345 -6.49 16.11 22.54
CA LEU A 345 -6.60 15.55 21.19
C LEU A 345 -7.84 14.65 21.08
N ALA A 346 -8.26 14.33 19.86
CA ALA A 346 -9.42 13.47 19.60
C ALA A 346 -9.31 12.06 20.20
N ASP A 347 -8.10 11.59 20.51
CA ASP A 347 -7.82 10.31 21.18
C ASP A 347 -7.78 10.41 22.72
N GLY A 348 -8.11 11.58 23.30
CA GLY A 348 -8.09 11.85 24.73
C GLY A 348 -6.71 12.12 25.32
N SER A 349 -5.64 12.18 24.50
CA SER A 349 -4.31 12.57 24.95
C SER A 349 -4.13 14.10 25.04
N ILE A 350 -3.29 14.59 25.95
CA ILE A 350 -3.09 16.03 26.16
C ILE A 350 -2.29 16.61 24.99
N LYS A 351 -2.73 17.75 24.43
CA LYS A 351 -1.97 18.53 23.44
C LYS A 351 -0.67 19.05 24.07
N LEU A 352 0.45 18.91 23.37
CA LEU A 352 1.75 19.40 23.87
C LEU A 352 1.76 20.90 24.15
N ARG A 353 1.03 21.68 23.35
CA ARG A 353 0.87 23.13 23.53
C ARG A 353 0.27 23.46 24.90
N ALA A 354 -0.74 22.72 25.35
CA ALA A 354 -1.36 22.93 26.65
C ALA A 354 -0.39 22.68 27.81
N ILE A 355 0.50 21.68 27.67
CA ILE A 355 1.55 21.42 28.67
C ILE A 355 2.63 22.50 28.65
N PHE A 356 3.01 22.97 27.47
CA PHE A 356 3.99 24.04 27.28
C PHE A 356 3.52 25.35 27.92
N GLU A 357 2.28 25.76 27.65
CA GLU A 357 1.64 26.95 28.23
C GLU A 357 1.48 26.79 29.76
N GLN A 358 1.10 25.62 30.25
CA GLN A 358 0.97 25.35 31.70
C GLN A 358 2.31 25.38 32.46
N LEU A 359 3.42 25.24 31.75
CA LEU A 359 4.78 25.32 32.27
C LEU A 359 5.42 26.70 32.04
N ASN A 360 4.62 27.70 31.68
CA ASN A 360 5.08 29.07 31.38
C ASN A 360 6.19 29.10 30.32
N GLU A 361 6.17 28.16 29.37
CA GLU A 361 7.12 28.10 28.26
C GLU A 361 8.59 27.83 28.67
N GLU A 362 8.85 27.50 29.94
CA GLU A 362 10.21 27.29 30.47
C GLU A 362 10.85 25.96 30.02
N ILE A 363 10.05 25.02 29.51
CA ILE A 363 10.50 23.67 29.12
C ILE A 363 10.23 23.45 27.63
N SER A 364 11.25 23.02 26.88
CA SER A 364 11.15 22.79 25.45
C SER A 364 10.13 21.71 25.08
N TYR A 365 9.53 21.81 23.87
CA TYR A 365 8.62 20.79 23.34
C TYR A 365 9.26 19.39 23.27
N ASP A 366 10.56 19.32 22.99
CA ASP A 366 11.30 18.06 22.90
C ASP A 366 11.46 17.41 24.29
N ASP A 367 11.75 18.21 25.32
CA ASP A 367 11.84 17.75 26.70
C ASP A 367 10.48 17.31 27.25
N ILE A 368 9.40 18.01 26.90
CA ILE A 368 8.02 17.62 27.24
C ILE A 368 7.69 16.28 26.58
N GLN A 369 8.00 16.10 25.29
CA GLN A 369 7.73 14.84 24.59
C GLN A 369 8.51 13.67 25.20
N LEU A 370 9.79 13.87 25.53
CA LEU A 370 10.59 12.84 26.20
C LEU A 370 10.05 12.53 27.60
N ALA A 371 9.72 13.55 28.40
CA ALA A 371 9.14 13.36 29.72
C ALA A 371 7.85 12.53 29.67
N LEU A 372 6.96 12.78 28.70
CA LEU A 372 5.73 11.99 28.51
C LEU A 372 5.99 10.54 28.08
N ILE A 373 7.06 10.27 27.34
CA ILE A 373 7.45 8.89 26.99
C ILE A 373 7.89 8.15 28.27
N PHE A 374 8.71 8.78 29.11
CA PHE A 374 9.22 8.14 30.34
C PHE A 374 8.21 8.09 31.49
N ASP A 375 7.27 9.05 31.60
CA ASP A 375 6.20 9.04 32.60
C ASP A 375 5.20 7.88 32.34
N ASN A 376 4.88 7.60 31.08
CA ASN A 376 4.03 6.47 30.67
C ASN A 376 4.70 5.08 30.83
N CYS A 377 6.02 5.02 30.93
CA CYS A 377 6.73 3.77 31.22
C CYS A 377 6.72 3.44 32.73
N GLN A 378 6.68 4.44 33.62
CA GLN A 378 6.65 4.21 35.07
C GLN A 378 5.31 3.65 35.56
N THR A 379 4.19 3.93 34.88
CA THR A 379 2.86 3.41 35.23
C THR A 379 2.67 1.93 34.87
N LYS A 380 3.50 1.37 33.98
CA LYS A 380 3.46 -0.07 33.61
C LYS A 380 4.33 -0.98 34.49
N SER A 381 5.20 -0.42 35.32
CA SER A 381 6.07 -1.16 36.26
C SER A 381 5.42 -1.41 37.63
N LYS A 382 4.21 -0.91 37.87
CA LYS A 382 3.48 -1.02 39.15
C LYS A 382 2.18 -1.83 39.03
N LYS A 383 2.07 -2.71 38.04
CA LYS A 383 0.97 -3.68 37.92
C LYS A 383 1.52 -5.09 37.84
#